data_AF-A0A6P5RZK1-F1
#
_entry.id   AF-A0A6P5RZK1-F1
#
_cell.length_a   1.000
_cell.length_b   1.000
_cell.length_c   1.000
_cell.angle_alpha   90.00
_cell.angle_beta   90.00
_cell.angle_gamma   90.00
#
_symmetry.space_group_name_H-M   'P 1'
#
loop_
_entity.id
_entity.type
_entity.pdbx_description
1 polymer ?
#
loop_
_entity_poly.entity_id
_entity_poly.type
_entity_poly.pdbx_seq_one_letter_code
_entity_poly.pdbx_strand_id
1 'polypeptide(L)'
;MIDYEGSQDQLVFCLKEPNSCLARTHAIRISTKARQNKDRDFEIKGYFPDKDCSIVDSRGNTMAQIGVKKELMASKDLYHVVVTPGMDNAFVIGVITILDYIYGESTRC
;
A
#
# COMPACT_ATOMS: atom_id res chain seq x y z
N MET A 1 17.99 -23.25 -13.95
CA MET A 1 16.90 -22.28 -14.07
C MET A 1 16.47 -21.99 -12.64
N ILE A 2 16.68 -20.78 -12.15
CA ILE A 2 16.28 -20.40 -10.79
C ILE A 2 14.80 -20.06 -10.90
N ASP A 3 13.94 -20.84 -10.25
CA ASP A 3 12.53 -20.52 -10.15
C ASP A 3 12.39 -19.30 -9.23
N TYR A 4 12.12 -18.14 -9.85
CA TYR A 4 11.89 -16.87 -9.15
C TYR A 4 10.46 -16.77 -8.60
N GLU A 5 9.56 -17.67 -8.99
CA GLU A 5 8.25 -17.86 -8.37
C GLU A 5 8.44 -18.50 -6.99
N GLY A 6 8.77 -17.68 -6.00
CA GLY A 6 8.70 -18.09 -4.60
C GLY A 6 7.34 -18.71 -4.30
N SER A 7 7.31 -19.78 -3.52
CA SER A 7 6.05 -20.43 -3.16
C SER A 7 5.14 -19.44 -2.40
N GLN A 8 3.82 -19.70 -2.35
CA GLN A 8 2.94 -18.97 -1.44
C GLN A 8 3.46 -18.99 0.01
N ASP A 9 4.33 -19.95 0.33
CA ASP A 9 4.98 -20.04 1.61
C ASP A 9 6.08 -19.00 1.88
N GLN A 10 6.53 -18.27 0.87
CA GLN A 10 7.56 -17.23 0.96
C GLN A 10 7.00 -15.80 0.81
N LEU A 11 5.69 -15.64 0.67
CA LEU A 11 5.06 -14.31 0.57
C LEU A 11 5.39 -13.45 1.80
N VAL A 12 5.94 -12.26 1.56
CA VAL A 12 6.24 -11.27 2.60
C VAL A 12 4.98 -10.52 3.00
N PHE A 13 4.20 -10.08 2.01
CA PHE A 13 2.90 -9.44 2.19
C PHE A 13 2.02 -9.60 0.94
N CYS A 14 0.72 -9.30 1.06
CA CYS A 14 -0.28 -9.39 0.00
C CYS A 14 -1.26 -8.20 0.09
N LEU A 15 -1.57 -7.61 -1.06
CA LEU A 15 -2.64 -6.61 -1.21
C LEU A 15 -3.92 -7.32 -1.68
N LYS A 16 -5.05 -6.99 -1.05
CA LYS A 16 -6.36 -7.54 -1.36
C LYS A 16 -7.36 -6.41 -1.56
N GLU A 17 -8.02 -6.43 -2.72
CA GLU A 17 -9.19 -5.60 -2.95
C GLU A 17 -10.36 -6.07 -2.07
N PRO A 18 -11.27 -5.16 -1.70
CA PRO A 18 -12.46 -5.51 -0.95
C PRO A 18 -13.39 -6.41 -1.77
N ASN A 19 -13.74 -7.58 -1.23
CA ASN A 19 -14.70 -8.48 -1.85
C ASN A 19 -16.12 -7.85 -1.83
N SER A 20 -16.71 -7.70 -3.01
CA SER A 20 -17.88 -6.87 -3.31
C SER A 20 -19.22 -7.35 -2.76
N CYS A 21 -19.30 -8.43 -2.00
CA CYS A 21 -20.60 -9.05 -1.73
C CYS A 21 -21.24 -8.68 -0.37
N LEU A 22 -20.47 -8.31 0.67
CA LEU A 22 -21.04 -8.10 2.02
C LEU A 22 -20.35 -7.03 2.91
N ALA A 23 -19.20 -6.46 2.50
CA ALA A 23 -18.47 -5.48 3.30
C ALA A 23 -18.51 -4.08 2.67
N ARG A 24 -19.04 -3.11 3.41
CA ARG A 24 -19.19 -1.68 3.03
C ARG A 24 -17.87 -0.90 2.88
N THR A 25 -16.72 -1.54 2.99
CA THR A 25 -15.42 -0.86 3.00
C THR A 25 -14.75 -1.05 1.65
N HIS A 26 -14.62 0.03 0.86
CA HIS A 26 -13.91 0.05 -0.42
C HIS A 26 -12.38 0.12 -0.28
N ALA A 27 -11.84 -0.11 0.91
CA ALA A 27 -10.42 0.08 1.18
C ALA A 27 -9.57 -1.15 0.82
N ILE A 28 -8.42 -0.91 0.20
CA ILE A 28 -7.42 -1.94 -0.10
C ILE A 28 -6.79 -2.39 1.22
N ARG A 29 -6.77 -3.71 1.46
CA ARG A 29 -6.17 -4.33 2.65
C ARG A 29 -4.80 -4.90 2.34
N ILE A 30 -3.87 -4.78 3.28
CA ILE A 30 -2.53 -5.33 3.20
C ILE A 30 -2.35 -6.31 4.36
N SER A 31 -2.10 -7.58 4.03
CA SER A 31 -1.84 -8.62 5.01
C SER A 31 -0.37 -9.06 4.96
N THR A 32 0.29 -9.19 6.11
CA THR A 32 1.66 -9.70 6.22
C THR A 32 1.67 -11.12 6.77
N LYS A 33 2.65 -11.96 6.38
CA LYS A 33 2.68 -13.38 6.75
C LYS A 33 3.10 -13.65 8.21
N ALA A 34 3.18 -12.63 9.06
CA ALA A 34 3.45 -12.83 10.48
C ALA A 34 2.27 -13.57 11.14
N ARG A 35 2.39 -14.90 11.15
CA ARG A 35 1.45 -15.91 11.63
C ARG A 35 0.51 -15.39 12.74
N GLN A 36 -0.79 -15.39 12.45
CA GLN A 36 -1.92 -15.41 13.39
C GLN A 36 -2.29 -14.16 14.19
N ASN A 37 -1.70 -12.98 13.96
CA ASN A 37 -2.18 -11.74 14.58
C ASN A 37 -2.81 -10.79 13.56
N LYS A 38 -4.14 -10.61 13.66
CA LYS A 38 -4.91 -9.57 12.94
C LYS A 38 -4.39 -8.14 13.22
N ASP A 39 -3.57 -8.00 14.25
CA ASP A 39 -2.91 -6.74 14.63
C ASP A 39 -1.82 -6.29 13.63
N ARG A 40 -1.50 -7.10 12.62
CA ARG A 40 -0.49 -6.79 11.58
C ARG A 40 -1.09 -6.64 10.18
N ASP A 41 -2.40 -6.47 10.12
CA ASP A 41 -3.09 -6.06 8.90
C ASP A 41 -3.09 -4.52 8.81
N PHE A 42 -2.88 -4.02 7.60
CA PHE A 42 -2.92 -2.59 7.28
C PHE A 42 -4.01 -2.29 6.25
N GLU A 43 -4.38 -1.02 6.15
CA GLU A 43 -5.38 -0.53 5.21
C GLU A 43 -4.87 0.73 4.50
N ILE A 44 -5.20 0.87 3.22
CA ILE A 44 -5.03 2.12 2.50
C ILE A 44 -6.28 2.98 2.71
N LYS A 45 -6.09 4.16 3.30
CA LYS A 45 -7.11 5.20 3.42
C LYS A 45 -6.79 6.37 2.49
N GLY A 46 -7.84 7.04 2.00
CA GLY A 46 -7.70 8.13 1.02
C GLY A 46 -7.72 7.62 -0.42
N TYR A 47 -7.20 8.43 -1.34
CA TYR A 47 -7.25 8.16 -2.78
C TYR A 47 -5.84 8.20 -3.37
N PHE A 48 -5.32 7.01 -3.69
CA PHE A 48 -3.95 6.84 -4.17
C PHE A 48 -3.65 7.56 -5.50
N PRO A 49 -4.53 7.63 -6.51
CA PRO A 49 -4.24 8.33 -7.75
C PRO A 49 -3.95 9.83 -7.59
N ASP A 50 -4.57 10.48 -6.61
CA ASP A 50 -4.26 11.88 -6.23
C ASP A 50 -3.04 11.98 -5.30
N LYS A 51 -2.44 10.83 -4.97
CA LYS A 51 -1.37 10.64 -3.99
C LYS A 51 -1.74 11.16 -2.61
N ASP A 52 -3.03 11.27 -2.31
CA ASP A 52 -3.56 11.73 -1.02
C ASP A 52 -4.10 10.52 -0.26
N CYS A 53 -3.17 9.71 0.24
CA CYS A 53 -3.52 8.48 0.95
C CYS A 53 -2.54 8.16 2.08
N SER A 54 -2.97 7.27 2.97
CA SER A 54 -2.18 6.83 4.11
C SER A 54 -2.27 5.32 4.29
N ILE A 55 -1.17 4.70 4.71
CA ILE A 55 -1.15 3.33 5.22
C ILE A 55 -1.48 3.41 6.71
N VAL A 56 -2.55 2.75 7.15
CA VAL A 56 -2.96 2.71 8.57
C VAL A 56 -2.90 1.29 9.11
N ASP A 57 -2.55 1.14 10.38
CA ASP A 57 -2.63 -0.15 11.08
C ASP A 57 -4.09 -0.51 11.45
N SER A 58 -4.30 -1.73 11.95
CA SER A 58 -5.61 -2.22 12.42
C SER A 58 -6.21 -1.39 13.56
N ARG A 59 -5.38 -0.64 14.29
CA ARG A 59 -5.77 0.27 15.38
C ARG A 59 -6.11 1.67 14.86
N GLY A 60 -5.98 1.92 13.55
CA GLY A 60 -6.28 3.18 12.89
C GLY A 60 -5.16 4.22 12.98
N ASN A 61 -3.96 3.86 13.45
CA ASN A 61 -2.83 4.77 13.49
C ASN A 61 -2.17 4.85 12.11
N THR A 62 -1.79 6.06 11.71
CA THR A 62 -1.05 6.28 10.47
C THR A 62 0.38 5.77 10.58
N MET A 63 0.72 4.83 9.72
CA MET A 63 2.06 4.23 9.60
C MET A 63 2.91 4.90 8.53
N ALA A 64 2.25 5.36 7.46
CA ALA A 64 2.85 6.21 6.45
C ALA A 64 1.80 7.15 5.85
N GLN A 65 2.19 8.41 5.64
CA GLN A 65 1.41 9.38 4.86
C GLN A 65 2.07 9.57 3.50
N ILE A 66 1.27 9.42 2.44
CA ILE A 66 1.66 9.68 1.06
C ILE A 66 1.01 11.00 0.67
N GLY A 67 1.76 11.82 -0.06
CA GLY A 67 1.36 13.14 -0.52
C GLY A 67 2.20 13.59 -1.70
N VAL A 68 1.93 14.80 -2.16
CA VAL A 68 2.81 15.55 -3.06
C VAL A 68 3.23 16.83 -2.34
N LYS A 69 4.52 17.16 -2.34
CA LYS A 69 4.95 18.49 -1.88
C LYS A 69 4.40 19.53 -2.86
N LYS A 70 3.81 20.61 -2.36
CA LYS A 70 3.26 21.70 -3.19
C LYS A 70 4.25 22.22 -4.24
N GLU A 71 5.53 22.23 -3.91
CA GLU A 71 6.62 22.65 -4.81
C GLU A 71 6.95 21.64 -5.92
N LEU A 72 6.59 20.37 -5.72
CA LEU A 72 6.85 19.25 -6.64
C LEU A 72 5.59 18.79 -7.42
N MET A 73 4.47 19.53 -7.29
CA MET A 73 3.20 19.23 -7.96
C MET A 73 3.30 19.14 -9.49
N ALA A 74 4.36 19.71 -10.08
CA ALA A 74 4.62 19.62 -11.51
C ALA A 74 5.09 18.23 -11.95
N SER A 75 5.63 17.40 -11.04
CA SER A 75 6.11 16.06 -11.38
C SER A 75 5.13 14.98 -10.93
N LYS A 76 4.53 14.31 -11.91
CA LYS A 76 3.61 13.19 -11.69
C LYS A 76 4.28 11.93 -11.16
N ASP A 77 5.61 11.88 -11.13
CA ASP A 77 6.36 10.68 -10.72
C ASP A 77 6.93 10.81 -9.30
N LEU A 78 6.81 11.99 -8.68
CA LEU A 78 7.37 12.23 -7.34
C LEU A 78 6.33 11.96 -6.25
N TYR A 79 6.78 11.27 -5.22
CA TYR A 79 6.01 10.99 -4.00
C TYR A 79 6.69 11.68 -2.82
N HIS A 80 5.89 12.32 -1.96
CA HIS A 80 6.32 12.73 -0.63
C HIS A 80 5.77 11.73 0.38
N VAL A 81 6.66 10.97 1.00
CA VAL A 81 6.28 9.93 1.96
C VAL A 81 6.85 10.28 3.34
N VAL A 82 5.97 10.35 4.33
CA VAL A 82 6.34 10.49 5.74
C VAL A 82 6.05 9.17 6.44
N VAL A 83 7.09 8.51 6.94
CA VAL A 83 6.99 7.20 7.58
C VAL A 83 7.11 7.35 9.10
N THR A 84 6.19 6.72 9.83
CA THR A 84 6.20 6.71 11.30
C THR A 84 7.44 5.97 11.83
N PRO A 85 8.14 6.49 12.85
CA PRO A 85 9.31 5.82 13.41
C PRO A 85 9.03 4.37 13.81
N GLY A 86 9.96 3.47 13.47
CA GLY A 86 9.82 2.02 13.73
C GLY A 86 9.08 1.25 12.64
N MET A 87 8.57 1.91 11.60
CA MET A 87 8.03 1.24 10.41
C MET A 87 9.13 0.93 9.40
N ASP A 88 8.94 -0.18 8.68
CA ASP A 88 9.86 -0.62 7.63
C ASP A 88 9.63 0.21 6.35
N ASN A 89 10.65 0.99 5.97
CA ASN A 89 10.61 1.83 4.78
C ASN A 89 10.48 1.00 3.49
N ALA A 90 11.16 -0.14 3.38
CA ALA A 90 11.11 -0.98 2.19
C ALA A 90 9.73 -1.60 2.00
N PHE A 91 9.06 -1.99 3.09
CA PHE A 91 7.65 -2.40 3.05
C PHE A 91 6.74 -1.28 2.53
N VAL A 92 6.86 -0.06 3.08
CA VAL A 92 6.06 1.10 2.64
C VAL A 92 6.28 1.38 1.15
N ILE A 93 7.53 1.42 0.69
CA ILE A 93 7.83 1.64 -0.72
C ILE A 93 7.29 0.51 -1.59
N GLY A 94 7.41 -0.76 -1.17
CA GLY A 94 6.86 -1.89 -1.90
C GLY A 94 5.35 -1.82 -2.09
N VAL A 95 4.62 -1.36 -1.07
CA VAL A 95 3.17 -1.09 -1.17
C VAL A 95 2.89 0.01 -2.20
N ILE A 96 3.63 1.13 -2.13
CA ILE A 96 3.48 2.24 -3.08
C ILE A 96 3.75 1.78 -4.51
N THR A 97 4.80 0.98 -4.74
CA THR A 97 5.13 0.45 -6.07
C THR A 97 4.00 -0.41 -6.65
N ILE A 98 3.33 -1.24 -5.83
CA ILE A 98 2.20 -2.06 -6.32
C ILE A 98 0.99 -1.18 -6.64
N LEU A 99 0.71 -0.17 -5.80
CA LEU A 99 -0.39 0.77 -6.07
C LEU A 99 -0.10 1.62 -7.32
N ASP A 100 1.14 2.07 -7.50
CA ASP A 100 1.61 2.78 -8.70
C ASP A 100 1.48 1.90 -9.95
N TYR A 101 1.78 0.60 -9.85
CA TYR A 101 1.54 -0.33 -10.95
C TYR A 101 0.05 -0.45 -11.31
N ILE A 102 -0.83 -0.57 -10.30
CA ILE A 102 -2.28 -0.69 -10.52
C ILE A 102 -2.89 0.59 -11.11
N TYR A 103 -2.50 1.76 -10.58
CA TYR A 103 -3.13 3.03 -10.91
C TYR A 103 -2.38 3.85 -11.97
N GLY A 104 -1.08 3.63 -12.14
CA GLY A 104 -0.18 4.38 -13.03
C GLY A 104 -0.26 3.96 -14.50
N GLU A 105 -0.50 2.68 -14.79
CA GLU A 105 -0.69 2.21 -16.18
C GLU A 105 -2.12 2.42 -16.72
N SER A 106 -3.07 2.79 -15.86
CA SER A 106 -4.51 2.88 -16.17
C SER A 106 -4.93 4.12 -16.98
N THR A 107 -4.00 4.95 -17.47
CA THR A 107 -4.33 6.11 -18.35
C THR A 107 -3.77 6.02 -19.77
N ARG A 108 -3.33 4.86 -20.24
CA ARG A 108 -2.95 4.68 -21.67
C ARG A 108 -4.18 4.33 -22.49
N CYS A 109 -4.85 5.37 -23.02
CA CYS A 109 -5.79 5.25 -24.13
C CYS A 109 -5.06 4.99 -25.45
#